data_AF-A0A1C5ZTL5-F1
#
_entry.id   AF-A0A1C5ZTL5-F1
#
_cell.length_a   1.000
_cell.length_b   1.000
_cell.length_c   1.000
_cell.angle_alpha   90.00
_cell.angle_beta   90.00
_cell.angle_gamma   90.00
#
_symmetry.space_group_name_H-M   'P 1'
#
loop_
_entity.id
_entity.type
_entity.pdbx_description
1 polymer ?
#
loop_
_entity_poly.entity_id
_entity_poly.type
_entity_poly.pdbx_seq_one_letter_code
_entity_poly.pdbx_strand_id
1 'polypeptide(L)'
;MNRSDIMRISALFEIALGSASLIAARFWIGTTNIVGRHVSHGDTTEAFALTYAFILLQIAIGIIGVMNAEKGRMSTVIFGILAFIPQIAHFFHIKGSIILVLMNLAAFAVPVLYTFTAYKLFKGDNKTIAFSKK
;
A
#
# COMPACT_ATOMS: atom_id res chain seq x y z
N MET A 1 -7.71 -3.92 22.36
CA MET A 1 -7.64 -4.29 20.93
C MET A 1 -6.61 -5.40 20.76
N ASN A 2 -7.00 -6.56 20.22
CA ASN A 2 -6.08 -7.69 20.06
C ASN A 2 -5.22 -7.51 18.79
N ARG A 3 -4.14 -8.28 18.65
CA ARG A 3 -3.21 -8.18 17.51
C ARG A 3 -3.90 -8.40 16.16
N SER A 4 -4.92 -9.25 16.12
CA SER A 4 -5.74 -9.48 14.92
C SER A 4 -6.51 -8.23 14.52
N ASP A 5 -7.16 -7.55 15.48
CA ASP A 5 -7.91 -6.32 15.22
C ASP A 5 -6.98 -5.21 14.67
N ILE A 6 -5.79 -5.08 15.25
CA ILE A 6 -4.79 -4.12 14.80
C ILE A 6 -4.34 -4.44 13.36
N MET A 7 -4.16 -5.72 13.02
CA MET A 7 -3.82 -6.15 11.66
C MET A 7 -4.94 -5.80 10.67
N ARG A 8 -6.21 -6.06 11.03
CA ARG A 8 -7.36 -5.69 10.19
C ARG A 8 -7.40 -4.18 9.95
N ILE A 9 -7.20 -3.38 10.98
CA ILE A 9 -7.17 -1.92 10.85
C ILE A 9 -6.01 -1.45 9.98
N SER A 10 -4.80 -1.97 10.16
CA SER A 10 -3.67 -1.62 9.27
C SER A 10 -3.92 -2.03 7.82
N ALA A 11 -4.58 -3.18 7.60
CA ALA A 11 -4.95 -3.66 6.28
C ALA A 11 -6.04 -2.78 5.64
N LEU A 12 -7.00 -2.28 6.41
CA LEU A 12 -7.99 -1.31 5.96
C LEU A 12 -7.33 0.03 5.58
N PHE A 13 -6.30 0.47 6.30
CA PHE A 13 -5.53 1.65 5.90
C PHE A 13 -4.82 1.46 4.56
N GLU A 14 -4.28 0.27 4.25
CA GLU A 14 -3.72 -0.02 2.92
C GLU A 14 -4.77 0.06 1.82
N ILE A 15 -5.97 -0.49 2.05
CA ILE A 15 -7.09 -0.38 1.10
C ILE A 15 -7.48 1.08 0.92
N ALA A 16 -7.60 1.85 2.01
CA ALA A 16 -7.97 3.25 1.96
C ALA A 16 -6.92 4.09 1.22
N LEU A 17 -5.63 3.83 1.45
CA LEU A 17 -4.53 4.49 0.78
C LEU A 17 -4.54 4.18 -0.73
N GLY A 18 -4.65 2.90 -1.12
CA GLY A 18 -4.78 2.51 -2.52
C GLY A 18 -6.01 3.13 -3.20
N SER A 19 -7.14 3.18 -2.49
CA SER A 19 -8.38 3.80 -3.00
C SER A 19 -8.26 5.31 -3.16
N ALA A 20 -7.61 6.00 -2.22
CA ALA A 20 -7.32 7.43 -2.32
C ALA A 20 -6.37 7.73 -3.48
N SER A 21 -5.35 6.90 -3.66
CA SER A 21 -4.41 6.98 -4.79
C SER A 21 -5.11 6.79 -6.14
N LEU A 22 -6.15 5.95 -6.22
CA LEU A 22 -6.97 5.80 -7.42
C LEU A 22 -7.70 7.10 -7.79
N ILE A 23 -8.28 7.78 -6.80
CA ILE A 23 -8.96 9.06 -7.00
C ILE A 23 -7.94 10.13 -7.41
N ALA A 24 -6.79 10.19 -6.76
CA ALA A 24 -5.72 11.12 -7.10
C ALA A 24 -5.19 10.92 -8.53
N ALA A 25 -4.98 9.66 -8.94
CA ALA A 25 -4.56 9.32 -10.31
C ALA A 25 -5.59 9.75 -11.36
N ARG A 26 -6.89 9.65 -11.06
CA ARG A 26 -7.97 10.14 -11.93
C ARG A 26 -7.93 11.66 -12.11
N PHE A 27 -7.75 12.41 -11.02
CA PHE A 27 -7.59 13.87 -11.10
C PHE A 27 -6.35 14.27 -11.89
N TRP A 28 -5.24 13.55 -11.71
CA TRP A 28 -4.00 13.77 -12.45
C TRP A 28 -4.18 13.57 -13.96
N ILE A 29 -4.83 12.48 -14.38
CA ILE A 29 -5.13 12.21 -15.81
C ILE A 29 -6.09 13.27 -16.39
N GLY A 30 -7.09 13.67 -15.60
CA GLY A 30 -8.05 14.70 -16.00
C GLY A 30 -7.39 16.04 -16.31
N THR A 31 -6.40 16.45 -15.50
CA THR A 31 -5.65 17.70 -15.75
C THR A 31 -4.66 17.59 -16.92
N THR A 32 -4.05 16.43 -17.16
CA THR A 32 -3.13 16.27 -18.30
C THR A 32 -3.86 16.26 -19.65
N ASN A 33 -5.09 15.77 -19.70
CA ASN A 33 -5.92 15.80 -20.92
C ASN A 33 -6.42 17.21 -21.30
N ILE A 34 -6.56 18.13 -20.32
CA ILE A 34 -6.99 19.51 -20.57
C ILE A 34 -5.80 20.39 -21.03
N VAL A 35 -4.59 20.10 -20.55
CA VAL A 35 -3.37 20.89 -20.84
C VAL A 35 -2.56 20.31 -22.02
N GLY A 36 -2.71 19.03 -22.33
CA GLY A 36 -1.79 18.25 -23.17
C GLY A 36 -2.23 17.97 -24.60
N ARG A 37 -2.78 18.95 -25.35
CA ARG A 37 -3.01 18.77 -26.80
C ARG A 37 -1.73 18.52 -27.62
N HIS A 38 -0.55 18.47 -26.99
CA HIS A 38 0.78 18.30 -27.59
C HIS A 38 1.73 17.44 -26.71
N VAL A 39 1.27 16.32 -26.14
CA VAL A 39 2.18 15.34 -25.51
C VAL A 39 2.12 14.02 -26.28
N SER A 40 3.29 13.49 -26.64
CA SER A 40 3.45 12.20 -27.33
C SER A 40 2.73 11.10 -26.55
N HIS A 41 1.85 10.36 -27.24
CA HIS A 41 0.93 9.40 -26.63
C HIS A 41 1.63 8.12 -26.11
N GLY A 42 2.89 7.88 -26.49
CA GLY A 42 3.65 6.68 -26.13
C GLY A 42 4.11 6.66 -24.66
N ASP A 43 4.85 7.68 -24.23
CA ASP A 43 5.49 7.70 -22.89
C ASP A 43 4.49 7.89 -21.73
N THR A 44 3.32 8.44 -22.02
CA THR A 44 2.30 8.71 -21.01
C THR A 44 1.48 7.45 -20.68
N THR A 45 1.24 6.56 -21.65
CA THR A 45 0.37 5.39 -21.49
C THR A 45 0.96 4.34 -20.55
N GLU A 46 2.27 4.08 -20.63
CA GLU A 46 2.95 3.08 -19.79
C GLU A 46 3.05 3.52 -18.32
N ALA A 47 3.37 4.80 -18.08
CA ALA A 47 3.39 5.37 -16.73
C ALA A 47 2.00 5.33 -16.07
N PHE A 48 0.92 5.53 -16.84
CA PHE A 48 -0.44 5.36 -16.33
C PHE A 48 -0.76 3.90 -16.00
N ALA A 49 -0.44 2.95 -16.89
CA ALA A 49 -0.68 1.53 -16.64
C ALA A 49 0.04 1.03 -15.38
N LEU A 50 1.30 1.43 -15.18
CA LEU A 50 2.10 1.07 -14.01
C LEU A 50 1.53 1.68 -12.72
N THR A 51 1.06 2.92 -12.78
CA THR A 51 0.40 3.58 -11.63
C THR A 51 -0.84 2.82 -11.18
N TYR A 52 -1.72 2.44 -12.13
CA TYR A 52 -2.89 1.62 -11.81
C TYR A 52 -2.51 0.22 -11.30
N ALA A 53 -1.47 -0.41 -11.87
CA ALA A 53 -0.99 -1.70 -11.40
C ALA A 53 -0.52 -1.65 -9.93
N PHE A 54 0.22 -0.60 -9.54
CA PHE A 54 0.64 -0.40 -8.15
C PHE A 54 -0.53 -0.10 -7.21
N ILE A 55 -1.52 0.68 -7.65
CA ILE A 55 -2.74 0.92 -6.88
C ILE A 55 -3.48 -0.40 -6.63
N LEU A 56 -3.67 -1.22 -7.66
CA LEU A 56 -4.33 -2.52 -7.54
C LEU A 56 -3.55 -3.47 -6.64
N LEU A 57 -2.21 -3.50 -6.76
CA LEU A 57 -1.35 -4.26 -5.87
C LEU A 57 -1.54 -3.84 -4.41
N GLN A 58 -1.58 -2.54 -4.13
CA GLN A 58 -1.72 -2.03 -2.77
C GLN A 58 -3.08 -2.39 -2.16
N ILE A 59 -4.16 -2.25 -2.93
CA ILE A 59 -5.51 -2.69 -2.52
C ILE A 59 -5.53 -4.21 -2.27
N ALA A 60 -4.94 -5.00 -3.17
CA ALA A 60 -4.88 -6.45 -3.03
C ALA A 60 -4.11 -6.87 -1.76
N ILE A 61 -2.99 -6.21 -1.46
CA ILE A 61 -2.23 -6.43 -0.21
C ILE A 61 -3.11 -6.17 1.01
N GLY A 62 -3.85 -5.06 1.02
CA GLY A 62 -4.80 -4.75 2.09
C GLY A 62 -5.89 -5.82 2.24
N ILE A 63 -6.49 -6.28 1.15
CA ILE A 63 -7.50 -7.37 1.18
C ILE A 63 -6.90 -8.65 1.77
N ILE A 64 -5.72 -9.06 1.31
CA ILE A 64 -4.99 -10.23 1.81
C ILE A 64 -4.69 -10.08 3.31
N GLY A 65 -4.33 -8.87 3.75
CA GLY A 65 -4.10 -8.56 5.16
C GLY A 65 -5.33 -8.76 6.03
N VAL A 66 -6.50 -8.31 5.58
CA VAL A 66 -7.78 -8.56 6.28
C VAL A 66 -8.08 -10.05 6.35
N MET A 67 -7.95 -10.78 5.23
CA MET A 67 -8.24 -12.21 5.15
C MET A 67 -7.31 -13.06 6.05
N ASN A 68 -6.07 -12.61 6.28
CA ASN A 68 -5.08 -13.34 7.05
C ASN A 68 -4.85 -12.77 8.46
N ALA A 69 -5.63 -11.79 8.89
CA ALA A 69 -5.45 -11.11 10.18
C ALA A 69 -5.59 -12.03 11.40
N GLU A 70 -6.15 -13.23 11.24
CA GLU A 70 -6.32 -14.22 12.32
C GLU A 70 -5.23 -15.29 12.34
N LYS A 71 -4.47 -15.45 11.24
CA LYS A 71 -3.66 -16.65 10.98
C LYS A 71 -2.15 -16.40 11.01
N GLY A 72 -1.74 -15.18 11.40
CA GLY A 72 -0.34 -14.80 11.58
C GLY A 72 0.59 -15.37 10.52
N ARG A 73 0.29 -15.21 9.22
CA ARG A 73 1.03 -15.87 8.14
C ARG A 73 2.24 -15.08 7.67
N MET A 74 3.33 -15.78 7.33
CA MET A 74 4.54 -15.18 6.77
C MET A 74 4.26 -14.43 5.45
N SER A 75 3.32 -14.93 4.64
CA SER A 75 2.88 -14.27 3.41
C SER A 75 2.40 -12.83 3.68
N THR A 76 1.66 -12.60 4.77
CA THR A 76 1.18 -11.27 5.15
C THR A 76 2.34 -10.31 5.43
N VAL A 77 3.42 -10.81 6.03
CA VAL A 77 4.64 -10.01 6.28
C VAL A 77 5.32 -9.66 4.96
N ILE A 78 5.46 -10.64 4.05
CA ILE A 78 6.04 -10.44 2.72
C ILE A 78 5.23 -9.40 1.94
N PHE A 79 3.90 -9.51 1.95
CA PHE A 79 3.02 -8.53 1.32
C PHE A 79 3.16 -7.14 1.93
N GLY A 80 3.38 -7.03 3.25
CA GLY A 80 3.68 -5.75 3.87
C GLY A 80 4.96 -5.11 3.33
N ILE A 81 6.02 -5.89 3.15
CA ILE A 81 7.27 -5.41 2.55
C ILE A 81 7.04 -5.00 1.09
N LEU A 82 6.23 -5.76 0.33
CA LEU A 82 5.90 -5.43 -1.05
C LEU A 82 5.07 -4.14 -1.17
N ALA A 83 4.28 -3.78 -0.15
CA ALA A 83 3.47 -2.55 -0.14
C ALA A 83 4.33 -1.26 -0.20
N PHE A 84 5.62 -1.34 0.13
CA PHE A 84 6.54 -0.21 -0.04
C PHE A 84 6.83 0.10 -1.51
N ILE A 85 6.73 -0.87 -2.42
CA ILE A 85 7.07 -0.65 -3.84
C ILE A 85 6.15 0.43 -4.46
N PRO A 86 4.80 0.33 -4.36
CA PRO A 86 3.90 1.43 -4.75
C PRO A 86 4.27 2.78 -4.14
N GLN A 87 4.62 2.80 -2.85
CA GLN A 87 4.87 4.05 -2.12
C GLN A 87 6.17 4.74 -2.56
N ILE A 88 7.22 3.95 -2.78
CA ILE A 88 8.50 4.41 -3.32
C ILE A 88 8.31 4.95 -4.75
N ALA A 89 7.56 4.24 -5.59
CA ALA A 89 7.26 4.68 -6.94
C ALA A 89 6.52 6.03 -6.93
N HIS A 90 5.50 6.19 -6.07
CA HIS A 90 4.77 7.45 -5.93
C HIS A 90 5.67 8.58 -5.41
N PHE A 91 6.63 8.29 -4.52
CA PHE A 91 7.56 9.28 -3.96
C PHE A 91 8.49 9.87 -5.03
N PHE A 92 9.08 9.04 -5.89
CA PHE A 92 9.99 9.50 -6.94
C PHE A 92 9.31 10.27 -8.07
N HIS A 93 7.99 10.11 -8.24
CA HIS A 93 7.22 10.88 -9.22
C HIS A 93 6.82 12.28 -8.74
N ILE A 94 7.00 12.62 -7.46
CA ILE A 94 6.69 13.95 -6.94
C ILE A 94 7.82 14.92 -7.30
N LYS A 95 7.49 15.96 -8.09
CA LYS A 95 8.42 17.05 -8.40
C LYS A 95 7.87 18.40 -7.91
N GLY A 96 8.71 19.19 -7.26
CA GLY A 96 8.52 20.64 -7.12
C GLY A 96 7.56 21.15 -6.03
N SER A 97 6.99 20.30 -5.16
CA SER A 97 6.11 20.76 -4.07
C SER A 97 6.46 20.10 -2.73
N ILE A 98 6.90 20.91 -1.77
CA ILE A 98 7.23 20.46 -0.40
C ILE A 98 6.03 19.83 0.30
N ILE A 99 4.82 20.34 0.04
CA ILE A 99 3.58 19.83 0.64
C ILE A 99 3.29 18.41 0.14
N LEU A 100 3.44 18.15 -1.17
CA LEU A 100 3.27 16.81 -1.73
C LEU A 100 4.32 15.84 -1.18
N VAL A 101 5.57 16.29 -1.04
CA VAL A 101 6.65 15.47 -0.45
C VAL A 101 6.30 15.07 0.98
N LEU A 102 5.83 16.01 1.81
CA LEU A 102 5.42 15.74 3.20
C LEU A 102 4.21 14.80 3.29
N MET A 103 3.20 14.99 2.44
CA MET A 103 2.04 14.10 2.40
C MET A 103 2.42 12.68 2.00
N ASN A 104 3.32 12.52 1.04
CA ASN A 104 3.78 11.20 0.61
C ASN A 104 4.65 10.54 1.70
N LEU A 105 5.51 11.32 2.36
CA LEU A 105 6.27 10.85 3.51
C LEU A 105 5.34 10.36 4.64
N ALA A 106 4.27 11.09 4.94
CA ALA A 106 3.26 10.64 5.91
C ALA A 106 2.56 9.35 5.46
N ALA A 107 2.30 9.20 4.16
CA ALA A 107 1.65 8.02 3.61
C ALA A 107 2.51 6.73 3.73
N PHE A 108 3.85 6.84 3.86
CA PHE A 108 4.71 5.69 4.23
C PHE A 108 4.39 5.09 5.60
N ALA A 109 3.71 5.83 6.50
CA ALA A 109 3.30 5.27 7.78
C ALA A 109 2.37 4.05 7.60
N VAL A 110 1.59 4.00 6.52
CA VAL A 110 0.64 2.91 6.26
C VAL A 110 1.33 1.56 6.04
N PRO A 111 2.26 1.40 5.06
CA PRO A 111 2.98 0.14 4.87
C PRO A 111 3.90 -0.21 6.04
N VAL A 112 4.43 0.79 6.76
CA VAL A 112 5.19 0.56 8.01
C VAL A 112 4.31 -0.07 9.07
N LEU A 113 3.13 0.51 9.33
CA LEU A 113 2.18 -0.01 10.31
C LEU A 113 1.74 -1.41 9.94
N TYR A 114 1.35 -1.63 8.68
CA TYR A 114 0.94 -2.94 8.16
C TYR A 114 2.04 -3.99 8.34
N THR A 115 3.29 -3.69 7.95
CA THR A 115 4.38 -4.66 8.02
C THR A 115 4.73 -5.00 9.45
N PHE A 116 4.74 -4.00 10.33
CA PHE A 116 5.04 -4.19 11.74
C PHE A 116 3.96 -5.00 12.47
N THR A 117 2.68 -4.74 12.17
CA THR A 117 1.57 -5.50 12.74
C THR A 117 1.56 -6.93 12.23
N ALA A 118 1.76 -7.14 10.92
CA ALA A 118 1.91 -8.46 10.32
C ALA A 118 3.05 -9.26 10.96
N TYR A 119 4.21 -8.63 11.16
CA TYR A 119 5.37 -9.27 11.81
C TYR A 119 5.07 -9.67 13.26
N LYS A 120 4.46 -8.77 14.03
CA LYS A 120 4.07 -9.05 15.42
C LYS A 120 3.03 -10.16 15.52
N LEU A 121 2.10 -10.22 14.57
CA LEU A 121 1.09 -11.27 14.49
C LEU A 121 1.74 -12.62 14.16
N PHE A 122 2.58 -12.69 13.13
CA PHE A 122 3.33 -13.89 12.74
C PHE A 122 4.19 -14.45 13.88
N LYS A 123 4.95 -13.58 14.56
CA LYS A 123 5.78 -13.98 15.70
C LYS A 123 4.93 -14.41 16.90
N GLY A 124 3.74 -13.85 17.07
CA GLY A 124 2.78 -14.23 18.11
C GLY A 124 2.26 -15.64 17.93
N ASP A 125 1.80 -15.98 16.73
CA ASP A 125 1.27 -17.29 16.39
C ASP A 125 2.32 -18.40 16.49
N ASN A 126 3.55 -18.14 16.06
CA ASN A 126 4.62 -19.12 16.18
C ASN A 126 4.95 -19.46 17.65
N LYS A 127 4.71 -18.55 18.59
CA LYS A 127 4.91 -18.83 20.02
C LYS A 127 3.79 -19.70 20.60
N THR A 128 2.53 -19.48 20.22
CA THR A 128 1.41 -20.30 20.67
C THR A 128 1.48 -21.73 20.13
N ILE A 129 1.91 -21.92 18.88
CA ILE A 129 2.11 -23.26 18.29
C ILE A 129 3.22 -24.03 19.03
N ALA A 130 4.27 -23.35 19.49
CA ALA A 130 5.37 -23.98 20.22
C ALA A 130 4.95 -24.48 21.62
N PHE A 131 4.01 -23.80 22.29
CA PHE A 131 3.52 -24.21 23.62
C PHE A 131 2.43 -25.28 23.58
N SER A 132 1.72 -25.44 22.45
CA SER A 132 0.66 -26.46 22.30
C SER A 132 1.19 -27.88 22.01
N LYS A 133 2.51 -28.06 21.86
CA LYS A 133 3.15 -29.36 21.55
C LYS A 133 3.79 -30.07 22.76
N LYS A 134 3.41 -29.70 23.99
CA LYS A 134 3.77 -30.43 25.22
C LYS A 134 2.58 -31.17 25.76
#